data_AF-A0A7K0BY83-F1
#
_entry.id   AF-A0A7K0BY83-F1
#
_cell.length_a   1.000
_cell.length_b   1.000
_cell.length_c   1.000
_cell.angle_alpha   90.00
_cell.angle_beta   90.00
_cell.angle_gamma   90.00
#
_symmetry.space_group_name_H-M   'P 1'
#
loop_
_entity.id
_entity.type
_entity.pdbx_description
1 polymer ?
#
loop_
_entity_poly.entity_id
_entity_poly.type
_entity_poly.pdbx_seq_one_letter_code
_entity_poly.pdbx_strand_id
1 'polypeptide(L)'
;MGKIIDYGRFAERLRRPAGRWDLLRGFQEEWGYEVPQDARSWERDAPNEHKEYVRGLSGEDGDDSDPSLPIPEALGEWWDLPFNSFVHSARLYETNPEWPPTLRPDPTGYGVSDALPPGSPFMPANGDPRLCVFMAENQYCNEWGYLAADSAEPDPRVLVSTGDDWVLQAASVSQFFLHLAVDRLPRHFGWTVEVSELPGEVLERLRAAYPPLGLEPWCELGRHVTAYGAPDAILFHDTGIGDFELVATGRTEEALREVARVLEVDWDEWICEPESTPPRLNVPGGDGYTIVSVSEEPLARPDPGLEFADGLRLPDGVTATAGMPGPIVAMGDADGLVSLWAPGIEPEPFGVARRGGPVTAVALARLETGRALAAAWADGTVRLWDLDSGEAADLELGPAIEVITLDAGATLRAGGPAGTATLALDPDGLWPARSVMVRLHRIDWSGLHGVSGPATAFPDLLAAARGPSAPKAVAALGELLHRDGEVAQAAAASLPYLLVIASLRATPARVELLELAGRIIHAVRTAPPPADPTWHDMARQVVEDITPAIHAIVEMDDDPAVRAAASRILESA
;
A
#
# COMPACT_ATOMS: atom_id res chain seq x y z
N MET A 1 19.78 -30.15 10.66
CA MET A 1 20.72 -29.10 11.10
C MET A 1 21.68 -28.83 9.97
N GLY A 2 21.60 -27.63 9.39
CA GLY A 2 22.55 -27.14 8.39
C GLY A 2 23.95 -27.00 8.98
N LYS A 3 24.93 -26.71 8.11
CA LYS A 3 26.29 -26.40 8.52
C LYS A 3 26.31 -25.02 9.20
N ILE A 4 26.81 -24.94 10.44
CA ILE A 4 27.02 -23.68 11.15
C ILE A 4 28.04 -22.83 10.40
N ILE A 5 27.70 -21.55 10.18
CA ILE A 5 28.56 -20.56 9.54
C ILE A 5 29.07 -19.57 10.58
N ASP A 6 30.39 -19.49 10.72
CA ASP A 6 31.04 -18.59 11.67
C ASP A 6 31.27 -17.21 11.05
N TYR A 7 30.34 -16.27 11.26
CA TYR A 7 30.49 -14.88 10.82
C TYR A 7 31.56 -14.13 11.64
N GLY A 8 32.01 -14.66 12.79
CA GLY A 8 33.15 -14.11 13.53
C GLY A 8 34.46 -14.11 12.74
N ARG A 9 34.54 -14.91 11.65
CA ARG A 9 35.67 -14.92 10.71
C ARG A 9 35.43 -14.12 9.44
N PHE A 10 34.35 -13.34 9.35
CA PHE A 10 33.99 -12.62 8.13
C PHE A 10 35.07 -11.62 7.70
N ALA A 11 35.69 -10.92 8.65
CA ALA A 11 36.81 -10.01 8.37
C ALA A 11 38.03 -10.70 7.74
N GLU A 12 38.22 -12.00 7.97
CA GLU A 12 39.25 -12.78 7.27
C GLU A 12 38.82 -13.08 5.83
N ARG A 13 37.53 -13.36 5.58
CA ARG A 13 36.98 -13.58 4.24
C ARG A 13 37.12 -12.33 3.38
N LEU A 14 36.84 -11.16 3.95
CA LEU A 14 36.98 -9.86 3.27
C LEU A 14 38.43 -9.58 2.82
N ARG A 15 39.43 -10.07 3.55
CA ARG A 15 40.86 -9.89 3.25
C ARG A 15 41.42 -10.93 2.26
N ARG A 16 40.69 -12.00 1.93
CA ARG A 16 41.18 -13.06 1.04
C ARG A 16 40.99 -12.65 -0.42
N PRO A 17 41.98 -12.90 -1.30
CA PRO A 17 41.80 -12.74 -2.73
C PRO A 17 40.81 -13.79 -3.25
N ALA A 18 39.61 -13.34 -3.59
CA ALA A 18 38.58 -14.09 -4.31
C ALA A 18 38.15 -13.28 -5.55
N GLY A 19 37.31 -13.84 -6.42
CA GLY A 19 36.64 -13.04 -7.43
C GLY A 19 35.85 -11.89 -6.79
N ARG A 20 35.80 -10.73 -7.45
CA ARG A 20 35.18 -9.48 -6.95
C ARG A 20 33.81 -9.71 -6.29
N TRP A 21 33.01 -10.63 -6.84
CA TRP A 21 31.64 -10.90 -6.42
C TRP A 21 31.43 -12.24 -5.70
N ASP A 22 32.49 -13.02 -5.46
CA ASP A 22 32.38 -14.35 -4.85
C ASP A 22 31.89 -14.27 -3.40
N LEU A 23 32.34 -13.25 -2.65
CA LEU A 23 31.92 -13.06 -1.28
C LEU A 23 30.46 -12.61 -1.18
N LEU A 24 30.00 -11.75 -2.09
CA LEU A 24 28.60 -11.34 -2.22
C LEU A 24 27.70 -12.55 -2.53
N ARG A 25 28.07 -13.33 -3.55
CA ARG A 25 27.33 -14.55 -3.92
C ARG A 25 27.26 -15.53 -2.74
N GLY A 26 28.41 -15.82 -2.14
CA GLY A 26 28.49 -16.74 -1.02
C GLY A 26 27.65 -16.26 0.15
N PHE A 27 27.67 -14.96 0.48
CA PHE A 27 26.84 -14.42 1.55
C PHE A 27 25.34 -14.58 1.28
N GLN A 28 24.89 -14.30 0.05
CA GLN A 28 23.48 -14.48 -0.35
C GLN A 28 23.04 -15.94 -0.25
N GLU A 29 23.82 -16.87 -0.82
CA GLU A 29 23.56 -18.32 -0.75
C GLU A 29 23.56 -18.82 0.70
N GLU A 30 24.48 -18.31 1.51
CA GLU A 30 24.54 -18.61 2.93
C GLU A 30 23.21 -18.22 3.60
N TRP A 31 22.71 -17.00 3.40
CA TRP A 31 21.43 -16.56 3.97
C TRP A 31 20.18 -17.13 3.28
N GLY A 32 20.35 -18.09 2.36
CA GLY A 32 19.22 -18.80 1.75
C GLY A 32 18.56 -18.06 0.58
N TYR A 33 19.20 -17.01 0.06
CA TYR A 33 18.74 -16.38 -1.17
C TYR A 33 19.02 -17.31 -2.36
N GLU A 34 17.96 -17.62 -3.10
CA GLU A 34 18.01 -18.32 -4.37
C GLU A 34 17.35 -17.46 -5.45
N VAL A 35 17.96 -17.42 -6.65
CA VAL A 35 17.37 -16.71 -7.78
C VAL A 35 16.06 -17.43 -8.18
N PRO A 36 14.90 -16.75 -8.17
CA PRO A 36 13.64 -17.38 -8.54
C PRO A 36 13.66 -17.88 -10.00
N GLN A 37 13.08 -19.05 -10.26
CA GLN A 37 13.11 -19.69 -11.60
C GLN A 37 12.45 -18.85 -12.71
N ASP A 38 11.52 -17.96 -12.33
CA ASP A 38 10.78 -17.05 -13.19
C ASP A 38 11.23 -15.59 -13.04
N ALA A 39 12.37 -15.34 -12.37
CA ALA A 39 12.85 -13.98 -12.13
C ALA A 39 13.10 -13.25 -13.46
N ARG A 40 12.32 -12.18 -13.66
CA ARG A 40 12.65 -11.13 -14.61
C ARG A 40 13.66 -10.23 -13.92
N SER A 41 14.81 -10.02 -14.56
CA SER A 41 15.72 -8.97 -14.15
C SER A 41 15.07 -7.64 -14.47
N TRP A 42 15.12 -6.70 -13.54
CA TRP A 42 14.91 -5.31 -13.89
C TRP A 42 15.92 -4.95 -14.98
N GLU A 43 15.41 -4.44 -16.10
CA GLU A 43 16.23 -4.08 -17.25
C GLU A 43 16.83 -2.70 -16.99
N ARG A 44 18.10 -2.54 -17.35
CA ARG A 44 18.73 -1.23 -17.36
C ARG A 44 18.10 -0.44 -18.48
N ASP A 45 17.37 0.63 -18.16
CA ASP A 45 16.90 1.56 -19.19
C ASP A 45 18.07 1.96 -20.08
N ALA A 46 17.84 2.01 -21.39
CA ALA A 46 18.85 2.59 -22.27
C ALA A 46 19.10 4.02 -21.78
N PRO A 47 20.33 4.56 -21.79
CA PRO A 47 20.64 5.91 -21.30
C PRO A 47 19.80 7.05 -21.90
N ASN A 48 18.98 6.76 -22.92
CA ASN A 48 18.03 7.67 -23.55
C ASN A 48 16.60 7.59 -22.99
N GLU A 49 16.17 6.52 -22.33
CA GLU A 49 14.78 6.34 -21.84
C GLU A 49 14.55 7.06 -20.50
N HIS A 50 15.51 6.98 -19.56
CA HIS A 50 15.52 7.79 -18.34
C HIS A 50 15.49 9.30 -18.66
N LYS A 51 16.21 9.71 -19.72
CA LYS A 51 16.22 11.09 -20.24
C LYS A 51 14.86 11.53 -20.76
N GLU A 52 14.05 10.64 -21.34
CA GLU A 52 12.71 10.98 -21.82
C GLU A 52 11.69 11.11 -20.68
N TYR A 53 11.85 10.32 -19.62
CA TYR A 53 11.04 10.41 -18.39
C TYR A 53 11.27 11.73 -17.64
N VAL A 54 12.52 12.07 -17.32
CA VAL A 54 12.88 13.34 -16.63
C VAL A 54 12.46 14.55 -17.46
N ARG A 55 12.63 14.49 -18.78
CA ARG A 55 12.20 15.52 -19.74
C ARG A 55 10.69 15.75 -19.75
N GLY A 56 9.90 14.69 -19.50
CA GLY A 56 8.45 14.77 -19.39
C GLY A 56 7.97 15.54 -18.15
N LEU A 57 8.78 15.60 -17.09
CA LEU A 57 8.45 16.25 -15.82
C LEU A 57 8.92 17.72 -15.76
N SER A 58 10.11 18.04 -16.30
CA SER A 58 10.76 19.35 -16.11
C SER A 58 10.69 20.30 -17.31
N GLY A 59 10.48 19.78 -18.53
CA GLY A 59 10.42 20.60 -19.75
C GLY A 59 11.75 21.21 -20.22
N GLU A 60 12.89 20.87 -19.62
CA GLU A 60 14.23 21.35 -20.01
C GLU A 60 15.16 20.20 -20.44
N ASP A 61 16.02 20.45 -21.44
CA ASP A 61 17.04 19.52 -21.97
C ASP A 61 18.28 19.46 -21.05
N GLY A 62 18.11 19.08 -19.78
CA GLY A 62 19.23 18.88 -18.84
C GLY A 62 19.85 17.49 -19.00
N ASP A 63 21.07 17.39 -19.52
CA ASP A 63 21.91 16.18 -19.36
C ASP A 63 22.48 16.23 -17.93
N ASP A 64 21.95 15.38 -17.05
CA ASP A 64 22.28 15.24 -15.64
C ASP A 64 23.50 14.33 -15.38
N SER A 65 23.85 13.54 -16.40
CA SER A 65 25.12 12.84 -16.54
C SER A 65 26.16 13.71 -17.26
N ASP A 66 27.42 13.68 -16.82
CA ASP A 66 28.54 14.19 -17.63
C ASP A 66 29.05 13.03 -18.51
N PRO A 67 28.71 12.99 -19.81
CA PRO A 67 29.05 11.85 -20.68
C PRO A 67 30.56 11.71 -20.90
N SER A 68 31.37 12.66 -20.41
CA SER A 68 32.83 12.55 -20.43
C SER A 68 33.40 11.73 -19.27
N LEU A 69 32.64 11.52 -18.20
CA LEU A 69 33.06 10.71 -17.06
C LEU A 69 32.77 9.23 -17.32
N PRO A 70 33.78 8.34 -17.23
CA PRO A 70 33.55 6.90 -17.35
C PRO A 70 32.75 6.36 -16.15
N ILE A 71 31.94 5.33 -16.39
CA ILE A 71 31.26 4.59 -15.32
C ILE A 71 32.20 3.46 -14.86
N PRO A 72 32.43 3.30 -13.54
CA PRO A 72 33.23 2.21 -12.99
C PRO A 72 32.79 0.81 -13.47
N GLU A 73 33.77 -0.03 -13.79
CA GLU A 73 33.55 -1.42 -14.26
C GLU A 73 32.69 -2.21 -13.26
N ALA A 74 32.92 -2.05 -11.96
CA ALA A 74 32.19 -2.75 -10.91
C ALA A 74 30.68 -2.46 -10.92
N LEU A 75 30.24 -1.25 -11.26
CA LEU A 75 28.81 -0.92 -11.35
C LEU A 75 28.14 -1.67 -12.52
N GLY A 76 28.80 -1.69 -13.67
CA GLY A 76 28.32 -2.43 -14.83
C GLY A 76 28.26 -3.93 -14.57
N GLU A 77 29.34 -4.50 -14.02
CA GLU A 77 29.39 -5.91 -13.66
C GLU A 77 28.31 -6.31 -12.67
N TRP A 78 28.09 -5.51 -11.61
CA TRP A 78 27.07 -5.78 -10.59
C TRP A 78 25.69 -5.91 -11.21
N TRP A 79 25.34 -5.02 -12.14
CA TRP A 79 24.06 -5.05 -12.85
C TRP A 79 23.88 -6.35 -13.64
N ASP A 80 24.96 -6.80 -14.28
CA ASP A 80 24.97 -7.96 -15.18
C ASP A 80 25.13 -9.31 -14.43
N LEU A 81 25.30 -9.29 -13.10
CA LEU A 81 25.47 -10.52 -12.32
C LEU A 81 24.18 -11.37 -12.36
N PRO A 82 24.24 -12.64 -12.77
CA PRO A 82 23.06 -13.49 -12.89
C PRO A 82 22.38 -13.80 -11.54
N PHE A 83 23.13 -13.66 -10.44
CA PHE A 83 22.66 -13.86 -9.07
C PHE A 83 22.39 -12.54 -8.34
N ASN A 84 22.38 -11.39 -9.02
CA ASN A 84 22.14 -10.13 -8.34
C ASN A 84 20.72 -10.09 -7.76
N SER A 85 20.63 -10.30 -6.45
CA SER A 85 19.37 -10.28 -5.73
C SER A 85 18.59 -8.96 -5.85
N PHE A 86 19.27 -7.83 -6.09
CA PHE A 86 18.63 -6.54 -6.27
C PHE A 86 17.82 -6.50 -7.56
N VAL A 87 18.43 -6.82 -8.71
CA VAL A 87 17.71 -6.75 -10.01
C VAL A 87 16.56 -7.74 -10.10
N HIS A 88 16.59 -8.82 -9.31
CA HIS A 88 15.50 -9.79 -9.23
C HIS A 88 14.42 -9.44 -8.19
N SER A 89 14.75 -8.59 -7.20
CA SER A 89 13.88 -8.21 -6.08
C SER A 89 14.41 -6.96 -5.34
N ALA A 90 14.28 -5.77 -5.94
CA ALA A 90 14.74 -4.50 -5.37
C ALA A 90 14.15 -4.20 -3.98
N ARG A 91 12.94 -4.71 -3.69
CA ARG A 91 12.28 -4.62 -2.38
C ARG A 91 13.08 -5.19 -1.20
N LEU A 92 14.06 -6.06 -1.47
CA LEU A 92 14.94 -6.60 -0.42
C LEU A 92 15.91 -5.55 0.14
N TYR A 93 16.00 -4.38 -0.50
CA TYR A 93 17.05 -3.41 -0.25
C TYR A 93 16.55 -2.02 0.12
N GLU A 94 15.32 -1.65 -0.27
CA GLU A 94 14.72 -0.34 0.02
C GLU A 94 15.56 0.85 -0.48
N THR A 95 16.16 0.67 -1.66
CA THR A 95 16.98 1.67 -2.32
C THR A 95 16.57 1.85 -3.78
N ASN A 96 16.76 3.06 -4.30
CA ASN A 96 16.60 3.43 -5.69
C ASN A 96 17.98 3.59 -6.36
N PRO A 97 18.30 2.83 -7.40
CA PRO A 97 19.57 2.98 -8.10
C PRO A 97 19.46 4.06 -9.17
N GLU A 98 20.54 4.81 -9.33
CA GLU A 98 20.66 5.85 -10.35
C GLU A 98 21.53 5.34 -11.50
N TRP A 99 20.92 5.19 -12.67
CA TRP A 99 21.62 4.80 -13.88
C TRP A 99 21.22 5.67 -15.08
N PRO A 100 22.18 6.33 -15.76
CA PRO A 100 23.60 6.43 -15.39
C PRO A 100 23.80 7.18 -14.06
N PRO A 101 24.96 7.04 -13.39
CA PRO A 101 25.23 7.81 -12.18
C PRO A 101 25.15 9.32 -12.41
N THR A 102 24.46 10.03 -11.52
CA THR A 102 24.13 11.44 -11.67
C THR A 102 25.08 12.32 -10.84
N LEU A 103 25.43 13.50 -11.36
CA LEU A 103 26.34 14.40 -10.65
C LEU A 103 25.66 15.10 -9.46
N ARG A 104 26.46 15.39 -8.41
CA ARG A 104 26.09 16.31 -7.32
C ARG A 104 27.03 17.53 -7.28
N PRO A 105 26.52 18.77 -7.13
CA PRO A 105 25.10 19.12 -7.04
C PRO A 105 24.36 18.78 -8.33
N ASP A 106 23.12 18.31 -8.19
CA ASP A 106 22.30 17.87 -9.32
C ASP A 106 21.96 19.09 -10.21
N PRO A 107 22.36 19.09 -11.50
CA PRO A 107 22.09 20.22 -12.40
C PRO A 107 20.59 20.45 -12.67
N THR A 108 19.73 19.44 -12.43
CA THR A 108 18.27 19.53 -12.57
C THR A 108 17.57 20.02 -11.31
N GLY A 109 18.25 19.94 -10.16
CA GLY A 109 17.68 20.26 -8.85
C GLY A 109 16.80 19.16 -8.23
N TYR A 110 16.81 17.94 -8.78
CA TYR A 110 16.05 16.81 -8.22
C TYR A 110 16.79 16.12 -7.06
N GLY A 111 18.11 15.93 -7.17
CA GLY A 111 18.95 15.40 -6.11
C GLY A 111 19.02 16.30 -4.87
N VAL A 112 19.09 15.69 -3.69
CA VAL A 112 19.03 16.41 -2.41
C VAL A 112 20.39 16.82 -1.87
N SER A 113 21.47 16.16 -2.30
CA SER A 113 22.82 16.39 -1.75
C SER A 113 23.63 17.36 -2.61
N ASP A 114 24.48 18.15 -1.96
CA ASP A 114 25.49 18.97 -2.62
C ASP A 114 26.80 18.19 -2.90
N ALA A 115 27.74 18.82 -3.61
CA ALA A 115 29.11 18.33 -3.74
C ALA A 115 29.86 18.31 -2.39
N LEU A 116 31.07 17.74 -2.36
CA LEU A 116 31.92 17.74 -1.16
C LEU A 116 32.12 19.16 -0.61
N PRO A 117 31.90 19.38 0.71
CA PRO A 117 32.11 20.68 1.30
C PRO A 117 33.60 21.05 1.32
N PRO A 118 33.93 22.36 1.28
CA PRO A 118 35.31 22.82 1.40
C PRO A 118 35.98 22.30 2.69
N GLY A 119 37.15 21.67 2.53
CA GLY A 119 37.90 21.09 3.66
C GLY A 119 37.53 19.65 4.02
N SER A 120 36.62 19.02 3.27
CA SER A 120 36.37 17.58 3.38
C SER A 120 37.68 16.77 3.30
N PRO A 121 37.87 15.74 4.14
CA PRO A 121 39.06 14.88 4.08
C PRO A 121 39.16 14.08 2.78
N PHE A 122 38.06 14.00 2.01
CA PHE A 122 37.97 13.27 0.74
C PHE A 122 38.22 14.16 -0.49
N MET A 123 38.49 15.46 -0.30
CA MET A 123 38.72 16.39 -1.41
C MET A 123 39.90 15.93 -2.30
N PRO A 124 39.71 15.74 -3.62
CA PRO A 124 40.76 15.25 -4.51
C PRO A 124 41.82 16.32 -4.81
N ALA A 125 43.01 15.89 -5.24
CA ALA A 125 44.14 16.78 -5.49
C ALA A 125 43.93 17.78 -6.64
N ASN A 126 43.06 17.45 -7.60
CA ASN A 126 42.67 18.34 -8.70
C ASN A 126 41.58 19.37 -8.27
N GLY A 127 41.00 19.21 -7.08
CA GLY A 127 40.00 20.09 -6.51
C GLY A 127 38.59 19.96 -7.10
N ASP A 128 38.26 18.88 -7.81
CA ASP A 128 36.88 18.61 -8.26
C ASP A 128 36.05 18.02 -7.12
N PRO A 129 35.11 18.76 -6.51
CA PRO A 129 34.38 18.31 -5.32
C PRO A 129 33.18 17.42 -5.67
N ARG A 130 32.87 17.23 -6.96
CA ARG A 130 31.62 16.60 -7.41
C ARG A 130 31.63 15.10 -7.12
N LEU A 131 30.43 14.58 -6.87
CA LEU A 131 30.17 13.15 -6.73
C LEU A 131 29.29 12.65 -7.88
N CYS A 132 29.48 11.40 -8.26
CA CYS A 132 28.59 10.64 -9.12
C CYS A 132 27.78 9.69 -8.23
N VAL A 133 26.51 10.02 -8.00
CA VAL A 133 25.55 9.22 -7.22
C VAL A 133 25.03 8.10 -8.10
N PHE A 134 25.04 6.87 -7.58
CA PHE A 134 24.56 5.68 -8.31
C PHE A 134 23.49 4.92 -7.53
N MET A 135 23.20 5.34 -6.29
CA MET A 135 22.19 4.74 -5.44
C MET A 135 21.68 5.79 -4.45
N ALA A 136 20.39 5.80 -4.17
CA ALA A 136 19.74 6.58 -3.14
C ALA A 136 18.83 5.68 -2.32
N GLU A 137 18.51 6.08 -1.09
CA GLU A 137 17.45 5.39 -0.33
C GLU A 137 16.07 5.74 -0.92
N ASN A 138 15.04 4.93 -0.63
CA ASN A 138 13.70 5.03 -1.21
C ASN A 138 13.06 6.44 -1.22
N GLN A 139 13.31 7.27 -0.21
CA GLN A 139 12.80 8.64 -0.07
C GLN A 139 13.78 9.72 -0.57
N TYR A 140 14.89 9.32 -1.20
CA TYR A 140 15.94 10.21 -1.73
C TYR A 140 16.50 11.22 -0.72
N CYS A 141 16.47 10.92 0.57
CA CYS A 141 17.04 11.73 1.65
C CYS A 141 18.51 11.38 1.94
N ASN A 142 18.98 10.21 1.47
CA ASN A 142 20.32 9.71 1.68
C ASN A 142 20.85 9.10 0.37
N GLU A 143 22.04 9.51 -0.06
CA GLU A 143 22.58 9.17 -1.38
C GLU A 143 23.98 8.55 -1.25
N TRP A 144 24.29 7.60 -2.14
CA TRP A 144 25.59 6.95 -2.24
C TRP A 144 26.23 7.20 -3.61
N GLY A 145 27.49 7.60 -3.58
CA GLY A 145 28.23 7.96 -4.78
C GLY A 145 29.73 7.77 -4.66
N TYR A 146 30.41 7.87 -5.80
CA TYR A 146 31.86 7.92 -5.88
C TYR A 146 32.31 9.31 -6.33
N LEU A 147 33.56 9.69 -6.06
CA LEU A 147 34.07 10.99 -6.51
C LEU A 147 34.18 11.03 -8.04
N ALA A 148 33.77 12.13 -8.66
CA ALA A 148 33.93 12.32 -10.10
C ALA A 148 35.41 12.17 -10.54
N ALA A 149 36.34 12.57 -9.68
CA ALA A 149 37.78 12.39 -9.88
C ALA A 149 38.23 10.91 -9.92
N ASP A 150 37.49 10.01 -9.27
CA ASP A 150 37.78 8.58 -9.17
C ASP A 150 36.99 7.75 -10.20
N SER A 151 36.20 8.39 -11.08
CA SER A 151 35.31 7.75 -12.06
C SER A 151 36.01 6.75 -13.00
N ALA A 152 37.30 6.97 -13.29
CA ALA A 152 38.10 6.08 -14.13
C ALA A 152 38.65 4.85 -13.40
N GLU A 153 38.55 4.81 -12.06
CA GLU A 153 38.91 3.62 -11.30
C GLU A 153 37.86 2.52 -11.55
N PRO A 154 38.27 1.25 -11.70
CA PRO A 154 37.32 0.17 -11.99
C PRO A 154 36.38 -0.14 -10.82
N ASP A 155 36.78 0.20 -9.58
CA ASP A 155 36.05 -0.13 -8.36
C ASP A 155 36.35 0.91 -7.26
N PRO A 156 35.93 2.18 -7.46
CA PRO A 156 36.27 3.29 -6.58
C PRO A 156 35.57 3.16 -5.22
N ARG A 157 36.08 3.85 -4.21
CA ARG A 157 35.42 3.99 -2.91
C ARG A 157 34.03 4.62 -3.03
N VAL A 158 33.18 4.31 -2.07
CA VAL A 158 31.81 4.84 -1.99
C VAL A 158 31.68 5.73 -0.77
N LEU A 159 31.13 6.92 -0.98
CA LEU A 159 30.73 7.86 0.04
C LEU A 159 29.20 7.86 0.18
N VAL A 160 28.72 8.27 1.34
CA VAL A 160 27.30 8.46 1.65
C VAL A 160 27.05 9.86 2.16
N SER A 161 25.95 10.49 1.74
CA SER A 161 25.55 11.81 2.21
C SER A 161 25.01 11.75 3.64
N THR A 162 25.23 12.82 4.41
CA THR A 162 24.86 12.93 5.84
C THR A 162 24.23 14.29 6.15
N GLY A 163 23.32 14.74 5.28
CA GLY A 163 22.74 16.08 5.32
C GLY A 163 23.70 17.12 4.72
N ASP A 164 24.70 17.56 5.47
CA ASP A 164 25.61 18.66 5.07
C ASP A 164 27.03 18.18 4.66
N ASP A 165 27.33 16.88 4.72
CA ASP A 165 28.65 16.32 4.42
C ASP A 165 28.53 14.93 3.78
N TRP A 166 29.67 14.40 3.33
CA TRP A 166 29.83 13.05 2.80
C TRP A 166 30.87 12.27 3.60
N VAL A 167 30.50 11.06 4.03
CA VAL A 167 31.38 10.18 4.81
C VAL A 167 31.66 8.88 4.06
N LEU A 168 32.73 8.18 4.45
CA LEU A 168 33.08 6.90 3.84
C LEU A 168 32.02 5.83 4.18
N GLN A 169 31.44 5.21 3.17
CA GLN A 169 30.52 4.09 3.33
C GLN A 169 31.18 2.74 3.05
N ALA A 170 32.05 2.69 2.04
CA ALA A 170 32.75 1.47 1.66
C ALA A 170 34.07 1.77 0.96
N ALA A 171 35.03 0.87 1.11
CA ALA A 171 36.34 0.99 0.46
C ALA A 171 36.27 0.85 -1.07
N SER A 172 35.19 0.26 -1.60
CA SER A 172 34.95 0.08 -3.03
C SER A 172 33.46 -0.10 -3.34
N VAL A 173 33.06 0.07 -4.59
CA VAL A 173 31.69 -0.23 -5.09
C VAL A 173 31.33 -1.69 -4.83
N SER A 174 32.24 -2.63 -5.08
CA SER A 174 32.01 -4.04 -4.82
C SER A 174 31.78 -4.35 -3.34
N GLN A 175 32.53 -3.69 -2.44
CA GLN A 175 32.29 -3.80 -1.00
C GLN A 175 31.00 -3.12 -0.57
N PHE A 176 30.60 -2.01 -1.21
CA PHE A 176 29.32 -1.37 -0.93
C PHE A 176 28.15 -2.33 -1.16
N PHE A 177 28.09 -3.02 -2.30
CA PHE A 177 26.99 -3.97 -2.56
C PHE A 177 27.04 -5.19 -1.65
N LEU A 178 28.22 -5.65 -1.23
CA LEU A 178 28.34 -6.65 -0.17
C LEU A 178 27.78 -6.12 1.16
N HIS A 179 28.14 -4.90 1.53
CA HIS A 179 27.71 -4.28 2.78
C HIS A 179 26.19 -4.05 2.79
N LEU A 180 25.63 -3.55 1.69
CA LEU A 180 24.19 -3.39 1.49
C LEU A 180 23.46 -4.74 1.63
N ALA A 181 23.98 -5.82 1.05
CA ALA A 181 23.45 -7.17 1.25
C ALA A 181 23.57 -7.63 2.71
N VAL A 182 24.66 -7.32 3.40
CA VAL A 182 24.85 -7.65 4.81
C VAL A 182 23.84 -6.91 5.71
N ASP A 183 23.55 -5.64 5.43
CA ASP A 183 22.61 -4.84 6.23
C ASP A 183 21.15 -5.24 5.96
N ARG A 184 20.79 -5.49 4.69
CA ARG A 184 19.38 -5.63 4.29
C ARG A 184 18.89 -7.06 4.15
N LEU A 185 19.71 -7.98 3.64
CA LEU A 185 19.26 -9.34 3.32
C LEU A 185 18.91 -10.20 4.55
N PRO A 186 19.69 -10.19 5.65
CA PRO A 186 19.47 -11.11 6.77
C PRO A 186 18.08 -11.02 7.42
N ARG A 187 17.45 -9.85 7.46
CA ARG A 187 16.11 -9.69 8.09
C ARG A 187 14.98 -10.36 7.29
N HIS A 188 15.15 -10.52 5.99
CA HIS A 188 14.15 -11.14 5.11
C HIS A 188 14.21 -12.67 5.11
N PHE A 189 15.38 -13.24 5.43
CA PHE A 189 15.60 -14.70 5.38
C PHE A 189 16.03 -15.29 6.72
N GLY A 190 16.21 -14.45 7.73
CA GLY A 190 16.68 -14.79 9.07
C GLY A 190 15.70 -14.36 10.14
N TRP A 191 15.79 -15.05 11.27
CA TRP A 191 15.13 -14.66 12.51
C TRP A 191 15.74 -13.35 13.00
N THR A 192 14.92 -12.46 13.55
CA THR A 192 15.36 -11.12 13.94
C THR A 192 14.92 -10.80 15.36
N VAL A 193 15.72 -10.02 16.07
CA VAL A 193 15.34 -9.38 17.34
C VAL A 193 15.85 -7.95 17.35
N GLU A 194 15.01 -7.04 17.81
CA GLU A 194 15.27 -5.60 17.84
C GLU A 194 15.26 -5.12 19.29
N VAL A 195 16.26 -4.31 19.65
CA VAL A 195 16.48 -3.82 21.01
C VAL A 195 16.67 -2.31 20.95
N SER A 196 15.68 -1.58 21.46
CA SER A 196 15.66 -0.11 21.42
C SER A 196 16.72 0.53 22.30
N GLU A 197 16.97 -0.02 23.49
CA GLU A 197 17.96 0.49 24.44
C GLU A 197 18.87 -0.67 24.89
N LEU A 198 20.18 -0.54 24.67
CA LEU A 198 21.17 -1.54 24.98
C LEU A 198 21.95 -1.16 26.26
N PRO A 199 21.79 -1.90 27.36
CA PRO A 199 22.56 -1.63 28.57
C PRO A 199 24.07 -1.70 28.31
N GLY A 200 24.83 -0.75 28.83
CA GLY A 200 26.28 -0.68 28.58
C GLY A 200 27.06 -1.95 28.95
N GLU A 201 26.61 -2.70 29.96
CA GLU A 201 27.21 -4.00 30.30
C GLU A 201 26.97 -5.08 29.21
N VAL A 202 25.82 -5.05 28.54
CA VAL A 202 25.51 -5.94 27.42
C VAL A 202 26.39 -5.58 26.22
N LEU A 203 26.59 -4.29 25.96
CA LEU A 203 27.46 -3.81 24.90
C LEU A 203 28.93 -4.24 25.12
N GLU A 204 29.44 -4.16 26.35
CA GLU A 204 30.77 -4.66 26.69
C GLU A 204 30.89 -6.18 26.48
N ARG A 205 29.86 -6.96 26.85
CA ARG A 205 29.81 -8.40 26.57
C ARG A 205 29.79 -8.69 25.06
N LEU A 206 29.01 -7.94 24.29
CA LEU A 206 28.93 -8.05 22.83
C LEU A 206 30.31 -7.83 22.19
N ARG A 207 30.96 -6.71 22.53
CA ARG A 207 32.29 -6.36 22.00
C ARG A 207 33.38 -7.35 22.42
N ALA A 208 33.25 -7.95 23.61
CA ALA A 208 34.18 -8.96 24.09
C ALA A 208 33.96 -10.34 23.42
N ALA A 209 32.72 -10.69 23.09
CA ALA A 209 32.34 -11.99 22.57
C ALA A 209 32.46 -12.09 21.04
N TYR A 210 32.08 -11.04 20.33
CA TYR A 210 31.93 -11.06 18.88
C TYR A 210 32.83 -10.01 18.21
N PRO A 211 33.65 -10.39 17.22
CA PRO A 211 34.45 -9.43 16.47
C PRO A 211 33.61 -8.69 15.41
N PRO A 212 33.98 -7.45 15.05
CA PRO A 212 33.35 -6.76 13.94
C PRO A 212 33.61 -7.48 12.60
N LEU A 213 32.67 -7.38 11.66
CA LEU A 213 32.77 -7.99 10.33
C LEU A 213 33.91 -7.40 9.49
N GLY A 214 34.43 -6.22 9.85
CA GLY A 214 35.52 -5.54 9.14
C GLY A 214 35.06 -4.68 7.97
N LEU A 215 33.74 -4.48 7.82
CA LEU A 215 33.16 -3.45 6.97
C LEU A 215 33.19 -2.11 7.72
N GLU A 216 33.16 -1.00 6.98
CA GLU A 216 32.94 0.33 7.56
C GLU A 216 31.56 0.39 8.24
N PRO A 217 31.30 1.34 9.14
CA PRO A 217 29.96 1.52 9.70
C PRO A 217 28.91 1.86 8.62
N TRP A 218 27.69 1.31 8.73
CA TRP A 218 26.57 1.69 7.87
C TRP A 218 25.99 3.04 8.33
N CYS A 219 25.94 4.02 7.42
CA CYS A 219 25.74 5.43 7.76
C CYS A 219 24.45 6.05 7.18
N GLU A 220 23.50 5.22 6.80
CA GLU A 220 22.23 5.66 6.21
C GLU A 220 21.34 6.42 7.20
N LEU A 221 20.76 7.56 6.77
CA LEU A 221 19.79 8.34 7.55
C LEU A 221 20.30 8.71 8.95
N GLY A 222 21.60 9.01 9.05
CA GLY A 222 22.25 9.39 10.31
C GLY A 222 22.53 8.22 11.26
N ARG A 223 22.29 6.98 10.84
CA ARG A 223 22.74 5.78 11.56
C ARG A 223 24.26 5.71 11.57
N HIS A 224 24.82 4.93 12.49
CA HIS A 224 26.25 4.61 12.51
C HIS A 224 26.43 3.19 13.06
N VAL A 225 26.17 2.22 12.18
CA VAL A 225 25.99 0.82 12.58
C VAL A 225 27.25 0.01 12.37
N THR A 226 27.75 -0.59 13.45
CA THR A 226 28.82 -1.59 13.37
C THR A 226 28.22 -3.00 13.41
N ALA A 227 28.53 -3.83 12.41
CA ALA A 227 28.12 -5.22 12.37
C ALA A 227 29.16 -6.16 13.02
N TYR A 228 28.71 -7.07 13.87
CA TYR A 228 29.51 -8.06 14.61
C TYR A 228 29.10 -9.48 14.23
N GLY A 229 30.10 -10.33 14.03
CA GLY A 229 29.88 -11.70 13.56
C GLY A 229 29.80 -12.73 14.69
N ALA A 230 28.71 -13.50 14.72
CA ALA A 230 28.50 -14.62 15.61
C ALA A 230 28.30 -15.94 14.81
N PRO A 231 28.33 -17.12 15.45
CA PRO A 231 27.95 -18.37 14.79
C PRO A 231 26.47 -18.31 14.35
N ASP A 232 26.25 -18.44 13.04
CA ASP A 232 24.94 -18.34 12.37
C ASP A 232 24.16 -17.04 12.61
N ALA A 233 24.80 -15.98 13.12
CA ALA A 233 24.14 -14.72 13.43
C ALA A 233 25.04 -13.50 13.19
N ILE A 234 24.41 -12.35 12.97
CA ILE A 234 25.05 -11.04 12.84
C ILE A 234 24.32 -10.06 13.76
N LEU A 235 25.10 -9.27 14.50
CA LEU A 235 24.57 -8.24 15.40
C LEU A 235 24.95 -6.86 14.86
N PHE A 236 23.98 -5.98 14.74
CA PHE A 236 24.09 -4.63 14.21
C PHE A 236 23.88 -3.65 15.36
N HIS A 237 24.97 -3.03 15.83
CA HIS A 237 24.90 -2.06 16.92
C HIS A 237 25.01 -0.65 16.35
N ASP A 238 23.96 0.14 16.55
CA ASP A 238 23.87 1.51 16.10
C ASP A 238 24.35 2.48 17.19
N THR A 239 25.14 3.47 16.78
CA THR A 239 25.59 4.58 17.65
C THR A 239 25.13 5.95 17.14
N GLY A 240 24.40 5.95 16.03
CA GLY A 240 23.77 7.11 15.42
C GLY A 240 22.35 7.33 15.93
N ILE A 241 21.45 7.71 15.02
CA ILE A 241 20.06 8.08 15.34
C ILE A 241 19.03 7.02 14.93
N GLY A 242 19.44 5.78 14.72
CA GLY A 242 18.51 4.69 14.37
C GLY A 242 17.51 4.37 15.49
N ASP A 243 16.39 3.76 15.10
CA ASP A 243 15.29 3.42 16.02
C ASP A 243 15.66 2.35 17.06
N PHE A 244 16.70 1.55 16.78
CA PHE A 244 17.18 0.48 17.64
C PHE A 244 18.68 0.58 17.85
N GLU A 245 19.13 0.59 19.12
CA GLU A 245 20.56 0.52 19.46
C GLU A 245 21.18 -0.83 19.06
N LEU A 246 20.39 -1.91 19.02
CA LEU A 246 20.85 -3.22 18.56
C LEU A 246 19.77 -3.97 17.77
N VAL A 247 20.13 -4.46 16.59
CA VAL A 247 19.37 -5.47 15.84
C VAL A 247 20.23 -6.72 15.72
N ALA A 248 19.70 -7.90 16.04
CA ALA A 248 20.41 -9.15 15.83
C ALA A 248 19.61 -10.05 14.88
N THR A 249 20.29 -10.58 13.86
CA THR A 249 19.70 -11.51 12.90
C THR A 249 20.40 -12.86 12.99
N GLY A 250 19.62 -13.93 12.95
CA GLY A 250 20.09 -15.31 13.01
C GLY A 250 19.54 -16.13 11.86
N ARG A 251 20.35 -16.97 11.24
CA ARG A 251 19.90 -17.94 10.23
C ARG A 251 18.93 -18.99 10.81
N THR A 252 18.92 -19.11 12.13
CA THR A 252 18.06 -20.00 12.91
C THR A 252 17.65 -19.30 14.20
N GLU A 253 16.49 -19.67 14.74
CA GLU A 253 16.01 -19.19 16.03
C GLU A 253 17.01 -19.55 17.15
N GLU A 254 17.59 -20.75 17.10
CA GLU A 254 18.55 -21.22 18.09
C GLU A 254 19.85 -20.39 18.11
N ALA A 255 20.26 -19.83 16.97
CA ALA A 255 21.42 -18.94 16.92
C ALA A 255 21.18 -17.66 17.73
N LEU A 256 19.98 -17.06 17.64
CA LEU A 256 19.63 -15.88 18.45
C LEU A 256 19.50 -16.22 19.94
N ARG A 257 19.00 -17.40 20.28
CA ARG A 257 18.94 -17.88 21.67
C ARG A 257 20.34 -18.09 22.26
N GLU A 258 21.27 -18.62 21.47
CA GLU A 258 22.67 -18.76 21.88
C GLU A 258 23.36 -17.39 22.04
N VAL A 259 23.08 -16.43 21.16
CA VAL A 259 23.53 -15.05 21.31
C VAL A 259 22.99 -14.44 22.61
N ALA A 260 21.69 -14.59 22.90
CA ALA A 260 21.08 -14.13 24.16
C ALA A 260 21.81 -14.67 25.38
N ARG A 261 22.11 -15.98 25.36
CA ARG A 261 22.83 -16.67 26.43
C ARG A 261 24.24 -16.12 26.65
N VAL A 262 24.96 -15.79 25.58
CA VAL A 262 26.31 -15.21 25.66
C VAL A 262 26.26 -13.76 26.16
N LEU A 263 25.26 -13.00 25.72
CA LEU A 263 25.06 -11.61 26.12
C LEU A 263 24.38 -11.47 27.49
N GLU A 264 23.95 -12.58 28.09
CA GLU A 264 23.20 -12.65 29.34
C GLU A 264 21.94 -11.75 29.31
N VAL A 265 21.20 -11.81 28.18
CA VAL A 265 19.94 -11.11 27.98
C VAL A 265 18.81 -12.10 27.75
N ASP A 266 17.60 -11.71 28.12
CA ASP A 266 16.37 -12.45 27.84
C ASP A 266 15.55 -11.65 26.81
N TRP A 267 15.51 -12.16 25.58
CA TRP A 267 14.78 -11.57 24.46
C TRP A 267 13.94 -12.63 23.73
N ASP A 268 13.69 -13.77 24.39
CA ASP A 268 13.07 -14.95 23.77
C ASP A 268 11.68 -14.65 23.20
N GLU A 269 10.92 -13.77 23.85
CA GLU A 269 9.60 -13.34 23.41
C GLU A 269 9.65 -12.28 22.28
N TRP A 270 10.84 -11.75 21.96
CA TRP A 270 11.05 -10.72 20.94
C TRP A 270 11.71 -11.25 19.67
N ILE A 271 11.98 -12.56 19.63
CA ILE A 271 12.49 -13.22 18.43
C ILE A 271 11.34 -13.34 17.42
N CYS A 272 11.48 -12.61 16.32
CA CYS A 272 10.60 -12.65 15.16
C CYS A 272 11.11 -13.69 14.16
N GLU A 273 10.19 -14.49 13.60
CA GLU A 273 10.49 -15.36 12.46
C GLU A 273 10.87 -14.52 11.22
N PRO A 274 11.64 -15.08 10.27
CA PRO A 274 11.92 -14.38 9.02
C PRO A 274 10.61 -13.92 8.40
N GLU A 275 10.59 -12.69 7.88
CA GLU A 275 9.47 -12.23 7.06
C GLU A 275 9.23 -13.29 5.98
N SER A 276 8.15 -14.07 6.10
CA SER A 276 7.79 -15.03 5.08
C SER A 276 7.68 -14.23 3.80
N THR A 277 8.65 -14.35 2.89
CA THR A 277 8.71 -13.50 1.70
C THR A 277 7.33 -13.60 1.07
N PRO A 278 6.49 -12.55 1.14
CA PRO A 278 5.13 -12.70 0.66
C PRO A 278 5.27 -13.05 -0.83
N PRO A 279 4.46 -14.01 -1.33
CA PRO A 279 4.49 -14.38 -2.74
C PRO A 279 4.48 -13.09 -3.56
N ARG A 280 5.31 -13.03 -4.62
CA ARG A 280 5.45 -11.84 -5.48
C ARG A 280 4.06 -11.30 -5.84
N LEU A 281 3.63 -10.25 -5.15
CA LEU A 281 2.63 -9.35 -5.68
C LEU A 281 3.38 -8.46 -6.66
N ASN A 282 3.39 -8.85 -7.94
CA ASN A 282 3.66 -7.92 -9.02
C ASN A 282 2.49 -6.93 -9.04
N VAL A 283 2.57 -5.92 -8.18
CA VAL A 283 1.74 -4.73 -8.30
C VAL A 283 2.27 -3.98 -9.52
N PRO A 284 1.47 -3.74 -10.56
CA PRO A 284 1.88 -3.00 -11.75
C PRO A 284 2.08 -1.52 -11.36
N GLY A 285 3.30 -1.14 -11.00
CA GLY A 285 3.65 0.23 -10.62
C GLY A 285 4.35 0.94 -11.77
N GLY A 286 3.67 1.90 -12.39
CA GLY A 286 4.33 3.11 -12.88
C GLY A 286 4.60 4.06 -11.70
N ASP A 287 5.49 5.02 -11.91
CA ASP A 287 6.18 5.85 -10.90
C ASP A 287 5.31 6.81 -10.04
N GLY A 288 4.18 6.36 -9.48
CA GLY A 288 3.23 7.25 -8.78
C GLY A 288 2.73 6.80 -7.41
N TYR A 289 2.86 5.52 -7.03
CA TYR A 289 2.24 5.00 -5.79
C TYR A 289 3.24 5.00 -4.63
N THR A 290 2.94 5.70 -3.53
CA THR A 290 3.88 5.85 -2.40
C THR A 290 3.41 5.16 -1.13
N ILE A 291 2.17 4.70 -1.01
CA ILE A 291 1.68 4.09 0.24
C ILE A 291 0.85 2.86 -0.06
N VAL A 292 1.28 1.71 0.46
CA VAL A 292 0.69 0.40 0.17
C VAL A 292 0.31 -0.29 1.47
N SER A 293 -0.94 -0.75 1.58
CA SER A 293 -1.40 -1.64 2.65
C SER A 293 -1.95 -2.94 2.05
N VAL A 294 -1.66 -4.07 2.68
CA VAL A 294 -2.04 -5.42 2.22
C VAL A 294 -2.92 -6.10 3.27
N SER A 295 -4.02 -6.73 2.85
CA SER A 295 -4.90 -7.59 3.64
C SER A 295 -5.00 -8.97 2.99
N GLU A 296 -4.95 -10.07 3.74
CA GLU A 296 -4.86 -11.45 3.21
C GLU A 296 -6.09 -12.01 2.44
N GLU A 297 -7.13 -11.23 2.18
CA GLU A 297 -8.47 -11.73 1.81
C GLU A 297 -8.99 -11.20 0.45
N PRO A 298 -9.77 -11.97 -0.34
CA PRO A 298 -10.20 -11.63 -1.72
C PRO A 298 -11.30 -10.57 -1.85
N LEU A 299 -11.27 -9.78 -2.94
CA LEU A 299 -12.37 -8.89 -3.34
C LEU A 299 -13.64 -9.68 -3.73
N ALA A 300 -14.80 -9.22 -3.28
CA ALA A 300 -16.08 -9.58 -3.89
C ALA A 300 -16.39 -8.61 -5.05
N ARG A 301 -17.03 -9.08 -6.13
CA ARG A 301 -17.31 -8.32 -7.37
C ARG A 301 -17.97 -6.94 -7.14
N PRO A 302 -17.52 -5.89 -7.86
CA PRO A 302 -18.39 -4.81 -8.36
C PRO A 302 -18.98 -5.18 -9.75
N ASP A 303 -20.21 -4.74 -10.07
CA ASP A 303 -20.89 -4.96 -11.36
C ASP A 303 -20.33 -4.01 -12.46
N PRO A 304 -20.02 -4.44 -13.71
CA PRO A 304 -19.27 -3.67 -14.69
C PRO A 304 -20.13 -2.71 -15.54
N GLY A 305 -21.08 -1.99 -14.93
CA GLY A 305 -22.12 -1.26 -15.68
C GLY A 305 -22.23 0.25 -15.48
N LEU A 306 -21.29 0.93 -14.81
CA LEU A 306 -21.53 2.29 -14.30
C LEU A 306 -20.58 3.36 -14.79
N GLU A 307 -21.19 4.45 -15.27
CA GLU A 307 -20.59 5.77 -15.26
C GLU A 307 -20.90 6.44 -13.91
N PHE A 308 -19.93 6.45 -13.00
CA PHE A 308 -19.96 7.22 -11.77
C PHE A 308 -19.28 8.58 -11.95
N ALA A 309 -19.87 9.62 -11.34
CA ALA A 309 -19.17 10.88 -11.15
C ALA A 309 -18.08 10.67 -10.08
N ASP A 310 -16.83 10.75 -10.52
CA ASP A 310 -15.58 10.68 -9.76
C ASP A 310 -15.45 9.50 -8.76
N GLY A 311 -15.07 8.32 -9.28
CA GLY A 311 -14.62 7.17 -8.50
C GLY A 311 -15.12 5.82 -9.03
N LEU A 312 -14.17 4.91 -9.31
CA LEU A 312 -14.27 3.52 -9.78
C LEU A 312 -14.72 3.26 -11.23
N ARG A 313 -13.77 2.85 -12.08
CA ARG A 313 -13.99 2.14 -13.35
C ARG A 313 -13.26 0.79 -13.31
N LEU A 314 -13.94 -0.29 -13.72
CA LEU A 314 -13.30 -1.55 -14.13
C LEU A 314 -13.43 -1.67 -15.66
N PRO A 315 -12.42 -2.19 -16.40
CA PRO A 315 -12.49 -2.33 -17.85
C PRO A 315 -13.51 -3.40 -18.30
N ASP A 316 -14.19 -3.13 -19.41
CA ASP A 316 -15.09 -4.07 -20.09
C ASP A 316 -14.31 -5.27 -20.64
N GLY A 317 -14.67 -6.50 -20.20
CA GLY A 317 -14.25 -7.73 -20.87
C GLY A 317 -13.76 -8.88 -19.98
N VAL A 318 -13.53 -8.68 -18.68
CA VAL A 318 -13.00 -9.75 -17.81
C VAL A 318 -14.12 -10.45 -17.04
N THR A 319 -14.49 -11.64 -17.50
CA THR A 319 -15.39 -12.54 -16.78
C THR A 319 -14.61 -13.31 -15.72
N ALA A 320 -14.44 -12.74 -14.53
CA ALA A 320 -13.91 -13.47 -13.39
C ALA A 320 -14.95 -14.47 -12.87
N THR A 321 -14.63 -15.75 -12.98
CA THR A 321 -15.39 -16.86 -12.38
C THR A 321 -15.35 -16.73 -10.85
N ALA A 322 -16.48 -16.99 -10.18
CA ALA A 322 -16.57 -16.96 -8.73
C ALA A 322 -15.59 -17.98 -8.12
N GLY A 323 -14.62 -17.52 -7.32
CA GLY A 323 -13.83 -18.39 -6.44
C GLY A 323 -12.30 -18.39 -6.60
N MET A 324 -11.64 -17.25 -6.82
CA MET A 324 -10.20 -17.15 -6.62
C MET A 324 -9.89 -16.35 -5.33
N PRO A 325 -9.25 -16.96 -4.31
CA PRO A 325 -8.84 -16.28 -3.07
C PRO A 325 -7.47 -15.60 -3.24
N GLY A 326 -7.31 -14.37 -2.76
CA GLY A 326 -6.02 -13.67 -2.76
C GLY A 326 -6.08 -12.32 -2.03
N PRO A 327 -4.95 -11.80 -1.51
CA PRO A 327 -4.91 -10.57 -0.73
C PRO A 327 -5.46 -9.33 -1.45
N ILE A 328 -6.12 -8.42 -0.74
CA ILE A 328 -6.43 -7.07 -1.23
C ILE A 328 -5.24 -6.16 -0.92
N VAL A 329 -4.85 -5.35 -1.89
CA VAL A 329 -3.90 -4.26 -1.73
C VAL A 329 -4.63 -2.95 -1.91
N ALA A 330 -4.42 -2.02 -0.98
CA ALA A 330 -4.80 -0.63 -1.10
C ALA A 330 -3.56 0.22 -1.34
N MET A 331 -3.67 1.18 -2.25
CA MET A 331 -2.59 2.06 -2.65
C MET A 331 -3.05 3.51 -2.65
N GLY A 332 -2.14 4.41 -2.30
CA GLY A 332 -2.30 5.84 -2.46
C GLY A 332 -1.19 6.44 -3.31
N ASP A 333 -1.55 7.35 -4.22
CA ASP A 333 -0.59 8.09 -5.03
C ASP A 333 -0.48 9.57 -4.63
N ALA A 334 0.59 10.22 -5.12
CA ALA A 334 0.86 11.64 -4.92
C ALA A 334 -0.20 12.56 -5.57
N ASP A 335 -0.96 12.01 -6.53
CA ASP A 335 -2.02 12.66 -7.28
C ASP A 335 -3.37 12.66 -6.52
N GLY A 336 -3.38 12.03 -5.34
CA GLY A 336 -4.53 11.96 -4.43
C GLY A 336 -5.50 10.81 -4.74
N LEU A 337 -5.13 9.89 -5.63
CA LEU A 337 -5.90 8.69 -5.96
C LEU A 337 -5.59 7.59 -4.95
N VAL A 338 -6.66 7.05 -4.37
CA VAL A 338 -6.63 5.78 -3.66
C VAL A 338 -7.10 4.70 -4.65
N SER A 339 -6.33 3.63 -4.80
CA SER A 339 -6.65 2.51 -5.68
C SER A 339 -6.60 1.17 -4.94
N LEU A 340 -7.38 0.20 -5.42
CA LEU A 340 -7.39 -1.17 -4.91
C LEU A 340 -6.88 -2.13 -5.96
N TRP A 341 -6.32 -3.25 -5.51
CA TRP A 341 -5.82 -4.32 -6.38
C TRP A 341 -5.96 -5.68 -5.70
N ALA A 342 -6.16 -6.75 -6.48
CA ALA A 342 -6.14 -8.12 -5.99
C ALA A 342 -5.35 -9.04 -6.95
N PRO A 343 -4.51 -9.95 -6.43
CA PRO A 343 -3.73 -10.86 -7.26
C PRO A 343 -4.63 -11.83 -8.02
N GLY A 344 -4.37 -11.96 -9.32
CA GLY A 344 -5.13 -12.81 -10.23
C GLY A 344 -6.16 -12.07 -11.08
N ILE A 345 -6.34 -10.76 -10.86
CA ILE A 345 -7.03 -9.84 -11.77
C ILE A 345 -5.96 -9.15 -12.64
N GLU A 346 -6.18 -9.04 -13.95
CA GLU A 346 -5.27 -8.35 -14.89
C GLU A 346 -4.93 -6.91 -14.44
N PRO A 347 -3.82 -6.32 -14.93
CA PRO A 347 -2.90 -5.48 -14.15
C PRO A 347 -3.33 -4.01 -13.96
N GLU A 348 -4.60 -3.69 -13.84
CA GLU A 348 -5.01 -2.30 -13.57
C GLU A 348 -5.54 -2.14 -12.14
N PRO A 349 -4.75 -1.49 -11.25
CA PRO A 349 -5.30 -0.94 -10.02
C PRO A 349 -6.50 -0.06 -10.33
N PHE A 350 -7.60 -0.28 -9.62
CA PHE A 350 -8.84 0.45 -9.89
C PHE A 350 -9.05 1.52 -8.82
N GLY A 351 -9.21 2.77 -9.25
CA GLY A 351 -9.26 3.94 -8.37
C GLY A 351 -10.58 4.09 -7.61
N VAL A 352 -10.55 4.06 -6.28
CA VAL A 352 -11.70 4.15 -5.36
C VAL A 352 -12.05 5.55 -4.89
N ALA A 353 -11.10 6.47 -4.83
CA ALA A 353 -11.37 7.87 -4.58
C ALA A 353 -10.21 8.76 -5.02
N ARG A 354 -10.52 9.97 -5.46
CA ARG A 354 -9.51 11.01 -5.73
C ARG A 354 -9.85 12.27 -4.96
N ARG A 355 -8.85 12.91 -4.36
CA ARG A 355 -8.97 14.26 -3.78
C ARG A 355 -7.84 15.15 -4.29
N GLY A 356 -7.99 16.46 -4.13
CA GLY A 356 -6.98 17.45 -4.51
C GLY A 356 -5.87 17.51 -3.47
N GLY A 357 -4.91 16.60 -3.55
CA GLY A 357 -3.74 16.55 -2.68
C GLY A 357 -3.27 15.11 -2.45
N PRO A 358 -1.99 14.88 -2.10
CA PRO A 358 -1.43 13.54 -1.96
C PRO A 358 -2.18 12.66 -0.98
N VAL A 359 -2.25 11.36 -1.26
CA VAL A 359 -2.57 10.37 -0.24
C VAL A 359 -1.35 10.23 0.67
N THR A 360 -1.59 10.33 1.97
CA THR A 360 -0.54 10.44 3.00
C THR A 360 -0.50 9.25 3.95
N ALA A 361 -1.57 8.44 4.00
CA ALA A 361 -1.56 7.13 4.67
C ALA A 361 -2.73 6.26 4.17
N VAL A 362 -2.57 4.93 4.13
CA VAL A 362 -3.67 3.96 3.91
C VAL A 362 -3.59 2.80 4.89
N ALA A 363 -4.73 2.28 5.33
CA ALA A 363 -4.80 1.09 6.18
C ALA A 363 -6.01 0.22 5.84
N LEU A 364 -5.77 -1.08 5.67
CA LEU A 364 -6.82 -2.09 5.57
C LEU A 364 -6.99 -2.82 6.91
N ALA A 365 -8.23 -3.14 7.27
CA ALA A 365 -8.54 -3.94 8.43
C ALA A 365 -9.78 -4.81 8.22
N ARG A 366 -9.89 -5.88 9.01
CA ARG A 366 -11.12 -6.65 9.17
C ARG A 366 -11.74 -6.33 10.51
N LEU A 367 -12.83 -5.56 10.46
CA LEU A 367 -13.67 -5.30 11.61
C LEU A 367 -14.62 -6.48 11.82
N GLU A 368 -15.23 -6.58 13.01
CA GLU A 368 -16.31 -7.55 13.25
C GLU A 368 -17.45 -7.42 12.24
N THR A 369 -17.71 -6.19 11.79
CA THR A 369 -18.73 -5.92 10.80
C THR A 369 -18.32 -6.43 9.42
N GLY A 370 -17.09 -6.15 8.98
CA GLY A 370 -16.62 -6.49 7.64
C GLY A 370 -15.26 -5.89 7.31
N ARG A 371 -14.92 -5.87 6.02
CA ARG A 371 -13.67 -5.28 5.54
C ARG A 371 -13.74 -3.76 5.52
N ALA A 372 -12.72 -3.12 6.07
CA ALA A 372 -12.61 -1.68 6.15
C ALA A 372 -11.32 -1.17 5.51
N LEU A 373 -11.41 -0.02 4.85
CA LEU A 373 -10.27 0.75 4.36
C LEU A 373 -10.29 2.13 5.03
N ALA A 374 -9.14 2.63 5.43
CA ALA A 374 -8.93 4.01 5.82
C ALA A 374 -7.89 4.64 4.89
N ALA A 375 -8.11 5.86 4.42
CA ALA A 375 -7.12 6.64 3.69
C ALA A 375 -7.12 8.08 4.18
N ALA A 376 -5.93 8.64 4.37
CA ALA A 376 -5.71 10.02 4.75
C ALA A 376 -5.13 10.82 3.57
N TRP A 377 -5.58 12.05 3.40
CA TRP A 377 -4.99 12.99 2.44
C TRP A 377 -4.29 14.13 3.15
N ALA A 378 -3.41 14.81 2.42
CA ALA A 378 -2.69 15.99 2.90
C ALA A 378 -3.63 17.13 3.36
N ASP A 379 -4.89 17.15 2.90
CA ASP A 379 -5.91 18.11 3.34
C ASP A 379 -6.41 17.87 4.78
N GLY A 380 -6.01 16.77 5.42
CA GLY A 380 -6.39 16.40 6.78
C GLY A 380 -7.69 15.59 6.88
N THR A 381 -8.29 15.25 5.73
CA THR A 381 -9.42 14.34 5.65
C THR A 381 -8.94 12.90 5.78
N VAL A 382 -9.63 12.12 6.61
CA VAL A 382 -9.58 10.66 6.56
C VAL A 382 -10.90 10.15 6.03
N ARG A 383 -10.87 9.36 4.94
CA ARG A 383 -12.05 8.63 4.47
C ARG A 383 -11.96 7.18 4.92
N LEU A 384 -13.06 6.68 5.46
CA LEU A 384 -13.26 5.31 5.89
C LEU A 384 -14.27 4.64 4.96
N TRP A 385 -13.93 3.48 4.42
CA TRP A 385 -14.85 2.67 3.62
C TRP A 385 -15.14 1.35 4.29
N ASP A 386 -16.38 0.88 4.18
CA ASP A 386 -16.72 -0.54 4.32
C ASP A 386 -16.77 -1.15 2.92
N LEU A 387 -15.81 -2.03 2.63
CA LEU A 387 -15.62 -2.62 1.29
C LEU A 387 -16.70 -3.66 0.94
N ASP A 388 -17.46 -4.14 1.92
CA ASP A 388 -18.52 -5.13 1.70
C ASP A 388 -19.84 -4.48 1.27
N SER A 389 -20.10 -3.27 1.72
CA SER A 389 -21.29 -2.48 1.43
C SER A 389 -21.07 -1.31 0.47
N GLY A 390 -19.80 -0.93 0.26
CA GLY A 390 -19.43 0.26 -0.49
C GLY A 390 -19.75 1.58 0.22
N GLU A 391 -20.09 1.55 1.51
CA GLU A 391 -20.32 2.77 2.28
C GLU A 391 -19.01 3.47 2.61
N ALA A 392 -19.06 4.80 2.66
CA ALA A 392 -17.92 5.63 3.00
C ALA A 392 -18.32 6.77 3.96
N ALA A 393 -17.41 7.14 4.85
CA ALA A 393 -17.57 8.24 5.79
C ALA A 393 -16.26 9.05 5.87
N ASP A 394 -16.37 10.37 5.96
CA ASP A 394 -15.24 11.27 6.13
C ASP A 394 -15.11 11.69 7.61
N LEU A 395 -13.87 11.73 8.08
CA LEU A 395 -13.46 12.25 9.38
C LEU A 395 -12.42 13.35 9.17
N GLU A 396 -12.64 14.50 9.79
CA GLU A 396 -11.68 15.61 9.79
C GLU A 396 -10.80 15.50 11.04
N LEU A 397 -9.57 15.02 10.88
CA LEU A 397 -8.64 14.82 12.00
C LEU A 397 -7.54 15.89 12.05
N GLY A 398 -7.44 16.74 11.02
CA GLY A 398 -6.47 17.81 10.90
C GLY A 398 -5.33 17.47 9.93
N PRO A 399 -4.58 18.48 9.46
CA PRO A 399 -3.58 18.30 8.40
C PRO A 399 -2.35 17.52 8.90
N ALA A 400 -1.55 17.03 7.94
CA ALA A 400 -0.28 16.33 8.17
C ALA A 400 -0.43 14.99 8.92
N ILE A 401 -1.39 14.17 8.51
CA ILE A 401 -1.45 12.76 8.92
C ILE A 401 -0.42 12.00 8.09
N GLU A 402 0.55 11.37 8.74
CA GLU A 402 1.63 10.62 8.06
C GLU A 402 1.45 9.11 8.23
N VAL A 403 0.76 8.70 9.30
CA VAL A 403 0.48 7.29 9.58
C VAL A 403 -0.97 7.10 9.98
N ILE A 404 -1.57 6.01 9.50
CA ILE A 404 -2.89 5.56 9.91
C ILE A 404 -2.87 4.06 10.16
N THR A 405 -3.49 3.61 11.24
CA THR A 405 -3.70 2.19 11.52
C THR A 405 -5.15 1.97 11.90
N LEU A 406 -5.73 0.87 11.42
CA LEU A 406 -7.06 0.43 11.81
C LEU A 406 -6.95 -1.00 12.31
N ASP A 407 -7.45 -1.28 13.51
CA ASP A 407 -7.43 -2.63 14.08
C ASP A 407 -8.80 -3.31 14.06
N ALA A 408 -8.81 -4.61 14.32
CA ALA A 408 -10.02 -5.43 14.33
C ALA A 408 -11.04 -5.00 15.41
N GLY A 409 -10.59 -4.28 16.44
CA GLY A 409 -11.44 -3.70 17.49
C GLY A 409 -12.10 -2.38 17.08
N ALA A 410 -12.07 -2.04 15.79
CA ALA A 410 -12.56 -0.77 15.25
C ALA A 410 -11.86 0.45 15.87
N THR A 411 -10.60 0.31 16.28
CA THR A 411 -9.80 1.46 16.74
C THR A 411 -8.99 2.02 15.58
N LEU A 412 -9.25 3.28 15.24
CA LEU A 412 -8.46 4.05 14.30
C LEU A 412 -7.41 4.86 15.06
N ARG A 413 -6.14 4.71 14.67
CA ARG A 413 -5.06 5.60 15.12
C ARG A 413 -4.54 6.38 13.92
N ALA A 414 -4.42 7.69 14.09
CA ALA A 414 -3.80 8.58 13.11
C ALA A 414 -2.66 9.33 13.81
N GLY A 415 -1.51 9.44 13.15
CA GLY A 415 -0.32 10.10 13.69
C GLY A 415 0.32 11.02 12.67
N GLY A 416 0.97 12.07 13.17
CA GLY A 416 1.73 13.03 12.38
C GLY A 416 2.42 14.07 13.27
N PRO A 417 3.01 15.14 12.71
CA PRO A 417 3.81 16.11 13.45
C PRO A 417 3.04 16.87 14.55
N ALA A 418 1.72 16.96 14.42
CA ALA A 418 0.84 17.59 15.39
C ALA A 418 0.46 16.68 16.58
N GLY A 419 0.83 15.39 16.54
CA GLY A 419 0.54 14.39 17.56
C GLY A 419 -0.30 13.22 17.04
N THR A 420 -0.76 12.39 17.97
CA THR A 420 -1.53 11.17 17.66
C THR A 420 -3.00 11.30 18.10
N ALA A 421 -3.93 10.92 17.23
CA ALA A 421 -5.34 10.72 17.56
C ALA A 421 -5.65 9.22 17.63
N THR A 422 -6.44 8.80 18.63
CA THR A 422 -6.97 7.44 18.74
C THR A 422 -8.48 7.52 18.92
N LEU A 423 -9.21 6.87 18.03
CA LEU A 423 -10.66 6.92 17.94
C LEU A 423 -11.21 5.49 17.95
N ALA A 424 -12.13 5.22 18.87
CA ALA A 424 -12.98 4.04 18.75
C ALA A 424 -14.09 4.36 17.75
N LEU A 425 -14.11 3.65 16.63
CA LEU A 425 -15.13 3.79 15.60
C LEU A 425 -16.42 3.10 16.05
N ASP A 426 -17.55 3.67 15.68
CA ASP A 426 -18.87 3.03 15.74
C ASP A 426 -19.28 2.67 14.30
N PRO A 427 -19.04 1.43 13.84
CA PRO A 427 -19.34 1.03 12.48
C PRO A 427 -20.80 1.20 12.08
N ASP A 428 -21.73 1.02 13.02
CA ASP A 428 -23.16 1.18 12.74
C ASP A 428 -23.55 2.67 12.58
N GLY A 429 -22.85 3.55 13.30
CA GLY A 429 -22.98 5.00 13.12
C GLY A 429 -22.30 5.51 11.85
N LEU A 430 -21.15 4.96 11.47
CA LEU A 430 -20.39 5.34 10.28
C LEU A 430 -21.02 4.81 8.98
N TRP A 431 -21.55 3.59 9.01
CA TRP A 431 -22.12 2.90 7.86
C TRP A 431 -23.55 2.42 8.16
N PRO A 432 -24.50 3.37 8.26
CA PRO A 432 -25.85 3.07 8.72
C PRO A 432 -26.67 2.24 7.71
N ALA A 433 -26.27 2.15 6.44
CA ALA A 433 -26.95 1.32 5.44
C ALA A 433 -26.29 -0.03 5.19
N ARG A 434 -25.13 -0.29 5.79
CA ARG A 434 -24.30 -1.46 5.54
C ARG A 434 -25.09 -2.76 5.48
N SER A 435 -25.87 -3.01 6.51
CA SER A 435 -26.68 -4.23 6.64
C SER A 435 -27.66 -4.44 5.48
N VAL A 436 -28.11 -3.36 4.84
CA VAL A 436 -29.02 -3.38 3.69
C VAL A 436 -28.24 -3.61 2.41
N MET A 437 -27.12 -2.91 2.22
CA MET A 437 -26.25 -3.04 1.04
C MET A 437 -25.70 -4.46 0.92
N VAL A 438 -25.20 -5.04 2.02
CA VAL A 438 -24.71 -6.44 2.03
C VAL A 438 -25.82 -7.44 1.65
N ARG A 439 -27.06 -7.20 2.07
CA ARG A 439 -28.20 -8.05 1.69
C ARG A 439 -28.56 -7.89 0.22
N LEU A 440 -28.48 -6.67 -0.29
CA LEU A 440 -28.80 -6.33 -1.67
C LEU A 440 -27.86 -7.03 -2.66
N HIS A 441 -26.55 -7.10 -2.34
CA HIS A 441 -25.55 -7.80 -3.16
C HIS A 441 -25.68 -9.33 -3.16
N ARG A 442 -26.54 -9.91 -2.31
CA ARG A 442 -26.83 -11.36 -2.33
C ARG A 442 -27.95 -11.75 -3.29
N ILE A 443 -28.64 -10.76 -3.87
CA ILE A 443 -29.71 -10.99 -4.84
C ILE A 443 -29.12 -11.03 -6.24
N ASP A 444 -29.50 -12.04 -7.03
CA ASP A 444 -29.18 -12.11 -8.46
C ASP A 444 -30.09 -11.17 -9.26
N TRP A 445 -29.71 -9.90 -9.34
CA TRP A 445 -30.43 -8.88 -10.10
C TRP A 445 -30.37 -9.10 -11.62
N SER A 446 -29.43 -9.90 -12.11
CA SER A 446 -29.35 -10.25 -13.53
C SER A 446 -30.47 -11.20 -13.94
N GLY A 447 -30.95 -12.03 -13.01
CA GLY A 447 -32.12 -12.90 -13.17
C GLY A 447 -33.47 -12.20 -12.97
N LEU A 448 -33.48 -10.93 -12.56
CA LEU A 448 -34.70 -10.13 -12.39
C LEU A 448 -34.85 -9.13 -13.53
N HIS A 449 -36.03 -9.11 -14.17
CA HIS A 449 -36.30 -8.15 -15.24
C HIS A 449 -36.81 -6.81 -14.68
N GLY A 450 -36.13 -5.73 -15.08
CA GLY A 450 -36.60 -4.34 -15.10
C GLY A 450 -37.47 -4.06 -16.34
N VAL A 451 -38.00 -2.84 -16.48
CA VAL A 451 -38.88 -2.44 -17.60
C VAL A 451 -38.19 -2.58 -18.96
N SER A 452 -36.89 -2.29 -19.03
CA SER A 452 -36.13 -2.20 -20.29
C SER A 452 -35.04 -3.27 -20.45
N GLY A 453 -34.98 -4.25 -19.55
CA GLY A 453 -33.92 -5.27 -19.53
C GLY A 453 -33.66 -5.84 -18.14
N PRO A 454 -32.56 -6.59 -17.93
CA PRO A 454 -32.14 -7.06 -16.60
C PRO A 454 -31.98 -5.90 -15.60
N ALA A 455 -32.25 -6.16 -14.32
CA ALA A 455 -32.20 -5.16 -13.27
C ALA A 455 -30.81 -5.02 -12.63
N THR A 456 -29.74 -5.35 -13.36
CA THR A 456 -28.35 -5.32 -12.90
C THR A 456 -27.94 -3.95 -12.36
N ALA A 457 -28.49 -2.86 -12.90
CA ALA A 457 -28.19 -1.51 -12.45
C ALA A 457 -28.85 -1.09 -11.13
N PHE A 458 -29.76 -1.89 -10.54
CA PHE A 458 -30.50 -1.50 -9.34
C PHE A 458 -29.61 -1.24 -8.11
N PRO A 459 -28.67 -2.13 -7.72
CA PRO A 459 -27.75 -1.91 -6.61
C PRO A 459 -27.07 -0.54 -6.65
N ASP A 460 -26.61 -0.18 -7.84
CA ASP A 460 -25.75 0.98 -8.02
C ASP A 460 -26.54 2.27 -8.06
N LEU A 461 -27.71 2.23 -8.70
CA LEU A 461 -28.65 3.33 -8.66
C LEU A 461 -29.16 3.57 -7.23
N LEU A 462 -29.35 2.52 -6.42
CA LEU A 462 -29.73 2.68 -5.01
C LEU A 462 -28.58 3.26 -4.17
N ALA A 463 -27.34 2.83 -4.43
CA ALA A 463 -26.16 3.42 -3.80
C ALA A 463 -26.03 4.92 -4.14
N ALA A 464 -26.19 5.27 -5.42
CA ALA A 464 -26.12 6.64 -5.93
C ALA A 464 -27.26 7.55 -5.41
N ALA A 465 -28.42 6.99 -5.05
CA ALA A 465 -29.53 7.71 -4.44
C ALA A 465 -29.20 8.29 -3.04
N ARG A 466 -28.03 7.95 -2.48
CA ARG A 466 -27.57 8.45 -1.17
C ARG A 466 -26.51 9.54 -1.28
N GLY A 467 -25.99 9.77 -2.48
CA GLY A 467 -24.91 10.71 -2.74
C GLY A 467 -25.39 12.00 -3.41
N PRO A 468 -24.46 12.84 -3.90
CA PRO A 468 -24.79 14.13 -4.54
C PRO A 468 -25.61 13.98 -5.84
N SER A 469 -25.58 12.80 -6.47
CA SER A 469 -26.35 12.47 -7.69
C SER A 469 -27.76 11.95 -7.40
N ALA A 470 -28.24 12.05 -6.15
CA ALA A 470 -29.49 11.47 -5.68
C ALA A 470 -30.69 11.68 -6.63
N PRO A 471 -30.97 12.91 -7.09
CA PRO A 471 -32.15 13.15 -7.94
C PRO A 471 -32.10 12.39 -9.27
N LYS A 472 -30.92 12.32 -9.91
CA LYS A 472 -30.72 11.60 -11.17
C LYS A 472 -30.85 10.09 -10.97
N ALA A 473 -30.29 9.58 -9.86
CA ALA A 473 -30.35 8.17 -9.52
C ALA A 473 -31.79 7.70 -9.24
N VAL A 474 -32.56 8.47 -8.46
CA VAL A 474 -33.97 8.13 -8.18
C VAL A 474 -34.83 8.17 -9.45
N ALA A 475 -34.57 9.10 -10.37
CA ALA A 475 -35.24 9.13 -11.67
C ALA A 475 -34.94 7.86 -12.49
N ALA A 476 -33.68 7.44 -12.54
CA ALA A 476 -33.27 6.20 -13.23
C ALA A 476 -33.83 4.93 -12.56
N LEU A 477 -33.91 4.89 -11.23
CA LEU A 477 -34.62 3.83 -10.49
C LEU A 477 -36.10 3.77 -10.90
N GLY A 478 -36.73 4.94 -11.08
CA GLY A 478 -38.07 5.05 -11.64
C GLY A 478 -38.18 4.31 -12.97
N GLU A 479 -37.40 4.73 -13.95
CA GLU A 479 -37.39 4.15 -15.30
C GLU A 479 -37.06 2.64 -15.34
N LEU A 480 -36.24 2.17 -14.40
CA LEU A 480 -35.86 0.76 -14.30
C LEU A 480 -37.00 -0.10 -13.73
N LEU A 481 -37.69 0.39 -12.70
CA LEU A 481 -38.62 -0.40 -11.90
C LEU A 481 -40.08 -0.23 -12.34
N HIS A 482 -40.43 0.92 -12.94
CA HIS A 482 -41.81 1.26 -13.26
C HIS A 482 -41.93 2.28 -14.40
N ARG A 483 -42.76 1.99 -15.41
CA ARG A 483 -43.09 2.94 -16.49
C ARG A 483 -44.56 2.80 -16.89
N ASP A 484 -45.28 3.93 -16.99
CA ASP A 484 -46.65 4.02 -17.55
C ASP A 484 -47.67 2.96 -17.05
N GLY A 485 -47.63 2.59 -15.77
CA GLY A 485 -48.54 1.59 -15.18
C GLY A 485 -48.05 0.14 -15.24
N GLU A 486 -46.94 -0.12 -15.93
CA GLU A 486 -46.27 -1.43 -15.91
C GLU A 486 -45.30 -1.53 -14.72
N VAL A 487 -45.28 -2.68 -14.07
CA VAL A 487 -44.38 -2.98 -12.93
C VAL A 487 -43.44 -4.08 -13.34
N ALA A 488 -42.14 -3.81 -13.22
CA ALA A 488 -41.13 -4.81 -13.47
C ALA A 488 -41.03 -5.83 -12.33
N GLN A 489 -40.59 -7.05 -12.63
CA GLN A 489 -40.39 -8.10 -11.62
C GLN A 489 -39.42 -7.63 -10.51
N ALA A 490 -38.38 -6.88 -10.89
CA ALA A 490 -37.41 -6.31 -9.97
C ALA A 490 -38.00 -5.26 -9.00
N ALA A 491 -39.14 -4.66 -9.32
CA ALA A 491 -39.77 -3.61 -8.51
C ALA A 491 -40.28 -4.13 -7.16
N ALA A 492 -40.75 -5.38 -7.11
CA ALA A 492 -41.14 -6.00 -5.86
C ALA A 492 -39.93 -6.26 -4.95
N ALA A 493 -38.85 -6.80 -5.54
CA ALA A 493 -37.63 -7.11 -4.81
C ALA A 493 -36.94 -5.86 -4.26
N SER A 494 -37.12 -4.70 -4.89
CA SER A 494 -36.49 -3.44 -4.49
C SER A 494 -37.19 -2.70 -3.35
N LEU A 495 -38.50 -2.89 -3.17
CA LEU A 495 -39.32 -2.13 -2.20
C LEU A 495 -38.77 -2.11 -0.75
N PRO A 496 -38.37 -3.25 -0.15
CA PRO A 496 -37.81 -3.23 1.20
C PRO A 496 -36.55 -2.36 1.30
N TYR A 497 -35.72 -2.36 0.25
CA TYR A 497 -34.46 -1.62 0.19
C TYR A 497 -34.72 -0.11 0.03
N LEU A 498 -35.66 0.27 -0.85
CA LEU A 498 -36.07 1.67 -1.00
C LEU A 498 -36.55 2.28 0.32
N LEU A 499 -37.37 1.54 1.07
CA LEU A 499 -37.92 1.99 2.35
C LEU A 499 -36.84 2.12 3.43
N VAL A 500 -35.95 1.14 3.55
CA VAL A 500 -34.89 1.24 4.57
C VAL A 500 -33.95 2.40 4.24
N ILE A 501 -33.55 2.59 2.97
CA ILE A 501 -32.67 3.71 2.58
C ILE A 501 -33.36 5.06 2.80
N ALA A 502 -34.66 5.16 2.55
CA ALA A 502 -35.44 6.37 2.84
C ALA A 502 -35.60 6.65 4.36
N SER A 503 -35.51 5.61 5.20
CA SER A 503 -35.54 5.78 6.66
C SER A 503 -34.20 6.27 7.24
N LEU A 504 -33.11 6.19 6.48
CA LEU A 504 -31.81 6.70 6.91
C LEU A 504 -31.78 8.22 6.80
N ARG A 505 -31.52 8.89 7.93
CA ARG A 505 -31.51 10.35 8.04
C ARG A 505 -30.50 11.03 7.11
N ALA A 506 -29.37 10.37 6.87
CA ALA A 506 -28.30 10.88 6.01
C ALA A 506 -28.65 10.85 4.51
N THR A 507 -29.72 10.15 4.11
CA THR A 507 -30.12 10.06 2.71
C THR A 507 -30.70 11.41 2.25
N PRO A 508 -30.18 12.01 1.16
CA PRO A 508 -30.69 13.28 0.65
C PRO A 508 -32.05 13.17 -0.05
N ALA A 509 -32.34 12.04 -0.73
CA ALA A 509 -33.54 11.84 -1.55
C ALA A 509 -34.65 11.00 -0.87
N ARG A 510 -34.85 11.16 0.45
CA ARG A 510 -35.78 10.33 1.25
C ARG A 510 -37.21 10.41 0.74
N VAL A 511 -37.67 11.63 0.43
CA VAL A 511 -39.04 11.87 -0.04
C VAL A 511 -39.26 11.24 -1.41
N GLU A 512 -38.32 11.44 -2.33
CA GLU A 512 -38.40 10.94 -3.70
C GLU A 512 -38.36 9.40 -3.75
N LEU A 513 -37.58 8.77 -2.88
CA LEU A 513 -37.56 7.31 -2.73
C LEU A 513 -38.88 6.77 -2.19
N LEU A 514 -39.50 7.44 -1.22
CA LEU A 514 -40.84 7.08 -0.71
C LEU A 514 -41.92 7.27 -1.78
N GLU A 515 -41.86 8.37 -2.55
CA GLU A 515 -42.78 8.60 -3.67
C GLU A 515 -42.62 7.54 -4.77
N LEU A 516 -41.40 7.12 -5.06
CA LEU A 516 -41.13 6.01 -5.97
C LEU A 516 -41.70 4.69 -5.43
N ALA A 517 -41.46 4.36 -4.16
CA ALA A 517 -42.02 3.19 -3.52
C ALA A 517 -43.56 3.20 -3.57
N GLY A 518 -44.18 4.36 -3.33
CA GLY A 518 -45.62 4.54 -3.45
C GLY A 518 -46.16 4.25 -4.85
N ARG A 519 -45.49 4.75 -5.90
CA ARG A 519 -45.86 4.45 -7.29
C ARG A 519 -45.78 2.95 -7.58
N ILE A 520 -44.72 2.28 -7.14
CA ILE A 520 -44.54 0.83 -7.32
C ILE A 520 -45.63 0.06 -6.56
N ILE A 521 -45.88 0.38 -5.30
CA ILE A 521 -46.93 -0.27 -4.48
C ILE A 521 -48.30 -0.10 -5.12
N HIS A 522 -48.65 1.11 -5.56
CA HIS A 522 -49.91 1.38 -6.24
C HIS A 522 -50.04 0.54 -7.51
N ALA A 523 -48.97 0.46 -8.31
CA ALA A 523 -48.98 -0.30 -9.55
C ALA A 523 -49.03 -1.83 -9.30
N VAL A 524 -48.35 -2.37 -8.27
CA VAL A 524 -48.47 -3.80 -7.88
C VAL A 524 -49.90 -4.16 -7.48
N ARG A 525 -50.63 -3.22 -6.86
CA ARG A 525 -52.02 -3.44 -6.42
C ARG A 525 -53.04 -3.29 -7.54
N THR A 526 -52.79 -2.40 -8.49
CA THR A 526 -53.74 -2.04 -9.56
C THR A 526 -53.48 -2.75 -10.88
N ALA A 527 -52.29 -3.30 -11.10
CA ALA A 527 -51.95 -4.01 -12.33
C ALA A 527 -52.84 -5.24 -12.55
N PRO A 528 -53.31 -5.48 -13.80
CA PRO A 528 -54.00 -6.71 -14.15
C PRO A 528 -53.03 -7.90 -13.97
N PRO A 529 -53.51 -9.10 -13.57
CA PRO A 529 -52.64 -10.24 -13.33
C PRO A 529 -51.83 -10.58 -14.59
N PRO A 530 -50.49 -10.61 -14.51
CA PRO A 530 -49.62 -10.93 -15.64
C PRO A 530 -49.76 -12.40 -16.07
N ALA A 531 -49.19 -12.74 -17.23
CA ALA A 531 -49.19 -14.11 -17.75
C ALA A 531 -48.51 -15.14 -16.82
N ASP A 532 -47.63 -14.69 -15.93
CA ASP A 532 -47.04 -15.48 -14.85
C ASP A 532 -47.49 -14.93 -13.48
N PRO A 533 -48.43 -15.58 -12.78
CA PRO A 533 -48.97 -15.09 -11.52
C PRO A 533 -48.00 -15.21 -10.34
N THR A 534 -46.93 -16.01 -10.45
CA THR A 534 -46.11 -16.39 -9.29
C THR A 534 -45.32 -15.21 -8.71
N TRP A 535 -44.67 -14.41 -9.54
CA TRP A 535 -43.93 -13.23 -9.06
C TRP A 535 -44.88 -12.11 -8.60
N HIS A 536 -46.08 -12.02 -9.17
CA HIS A 536 -47.04 -10.98 -8.85
C HIS A 536 -47.68 -11.21 -7.47
N ASP A 537 -47.96 -12.47 -7.12
CA ASP A 537 -48.41 -12.84 -5.78
C ASP A 537 -47.28 -12.65 -4.75
N MET A 538 -46.03 -12.97 -5.09
CA MET A 538 -44.87 -12.61 -4.26
C MET A 538 -44.76 -11.09 -4.05
N ALA A 539 -45.00 -10.29 -5.08
CA ALA A 539 -44.97 -8.84 -4.98
C ALA A 539 -46.02 -8.29 -4.02
N ARG A 540 -47.24 -8.85 -4.05
CA ARG A 540 -48.28 -8.49 -3.07
C ARG A 540 -47.89 -8.87 -1.66
N GLN A 541 -47.31 -10.06 -1.46
CA GLN A 541 -46.82 -10.48 -0.14
C GLN A 541 -45.74 -9.52 0.38
N VAL A 542 -44.78 -9.13 -0.45
CA VAL A 542 -43.74 -8.16 -0.06
C VAL A 542 -44.37 -6.82 0.36
N VAL A 543 -45.38 -6.35 -0.37
CA VAL A 543 -46.10 -5.11 -0.01
C VAL A 543 -46.79 -5.24 1.36
N GLU A 544 -47.40 -6.38 1.66
CA GLU A 544 -47.97 -6.65 2.99
C GLU A 544 -46.87 -6.64 4.07
N ASP A 545 -45.76 -7.33 3.81
CA ASP A 545 -44.65 -7.50 4.76
C ASP A 545 -43.98 -6.17 5.12
N ILE A 546 -43.88 -5.22 4.18
CA ILE A 546 -43.27 -3.90 4.40
C ILE A 546 -44.24 -2.84 4.94
N THR A 547 -45.55 -3.09 4.91
CA THR A 547 -46.57 -2.12 5.36
C THR A 547 -46.33 -1.63 6.80
N PRO A 548 -45.96 -2.49 7.77
CA PRO A 548 -45.59 -2.03 9.12
C PRO A 548 -44.40 -1.06 9.16
N ALA A 549 -43.43 -1.20 8.25
CA ALA A 549 -42.28 -0.29 8.17
C ALA A 549 -42.71 1.10 7.70
N ILE A 550 -43.70 1.19 6.79
CA ILE A 550 -44.26 2.46 6.33
C ILE A 550 -45.00 3.16 7.48
N HIS A 551 -45.78 2.42 8.27
CA HIS A 551 -46.42 2.95 9.47
C HIS A 551 -45.39 3.48 10.47
N ALA A 552 -44.29 2.76 10.70
CA ALA A 552 -43.23 3.21 11.58
C ALA A 552 -42.60 4.54 11.11
N ILE A 553 -42.40 4.74 9.80
CA ILE A 553 -41.93 6.02 9.25
C ILE A 553 -42.96 7.14 9.51
N VAL A 554 -44.26 6.88 9.33
CA VAL A 554 -45.30 7.89 9.61
C VAL A 554 -45.32 8.29 11.08
N GLU A 555 -45.10 7.36 12.01
CA GLU A 555 -45.19 7.61 13.44
C GLU A 555 -43.90 8.18 14.06
N MET A 556 -42.75 7.68 13.62
CA MET A 556 -41.48 7.86 14.33
C MET A 556 -40.50 8.81 13.63
N ASP A 557 -40.68 9.09 12.33
CA ASP A 557 -39.79 9.98 11.59
C ASP A 557 -39.97 11.42 12.04
N ASP A 558 -38.90 12.18 12.19
CA ASP A 558 -38.96 13.56 12.67
C ASP A 558 -39.20 14.58 11.57
N ASP A 559 -38.92 14.24 10.31
CA ASP A 559 -39.16 15.10 9.16
C ASP A 559 -40.65 15.07 8.72
N PRO A 560 -41.39 16.19 8.81
CA PRO A 560 -42.78 16.25 8.38
C PRO A 560 -43.00 15.89 6.91
N ALA A 561 -42.05 16.20 6.02
CA ALA A 561 -42.18 15.90 4.59
C ALA A 561 -42.06 14.39 4.33
N VAL A 562 -41.15 13.71 5.04
CA VAL A 562 -40.98 12.26 4.98
C VAL A 562 -42.22 11.55 5.53
N ARG A 563 -42.74 12.00 6.68
CA ARG A 563 -44.02 11.48 7.24
C ARG A 563 -45.18 11.66 6.25
N ALA A 564 -45.28 12.81 5.59
CA ALA A 564 -46.32 13.08 4.60
C ALA A 564 -46.18 12.20 3.35
N ALA A 565 -44.95 11.97 2.88
CA ALA A 565 -44.69 11.06 1.77
C ALA A 565 -45.09 9.61 2.12
N ALA A 566 -44.69 9.11 3.28
CA ALA A 566 -45.07 7.77 3.75
C ALA A 566 -46.59 7.64 3.97
N SER A 567 -47.25 8.68 4.49
CA SER A 567 -48.71 8.70 4.66
C SER A 567 -49.44 8.58 3.32
N ARG A 568 -48.96 9.27 2.28
CA ARG A 568 -49.54 9.16 0.93
C ARG A 568 -49.44 7.73 0.36
N ILE A 569 -48.40 6.97 0.71
CA ILE A 569 -48.30 5.56 0.33
C ILE A 569 -49.46 4.76 0.93
N LEU A 570 -49.73 4.96 2.23
CA LEU A 570 -50.83 4.30 2.96
C LEU A 570 -52.22 4.80 2.54
N GLU A 571 -52.35 6.01 2.01
CA GLU A 571 -53.61 6.55 1.47
C GLU A 571 -53.88 6.10 0.03
N SER A 572 -52.82 5.90 -0.75
CA SER A 572 -52.87 5.32 -2.11
C SER A 572 -53.09 3.81 -2.13
N ALA A 573 -53.23 3.23 -0.93
CA ALA A 573 -53.22 1.82 -0.60
C ALA A 573 -54.49 1.07 -0.98
#